data_AF-A0A3D3E9I1-F1
#
_entry.id   AF-A0A3D3E9I1-F1
#
_cell.length_a   1.000
_cell.length_b   1.000
_cell.length_c   1.000
_cell.angle_alpha   90.00
_cell.angle_beta   90.00
_cell.angle_gamma   90.00
#
_symmetry.space_group_name_H-M   'P 1'
#
loop_
_entity.id
_entity.type
_entity.pdbx_description
1 polymer ?
#
loop_
_entity_poly.entity_id
_entity_poly.type
_entity_poly.pdbx_seq_one_letter_code
_entity_poly.pdbx_strand_id
1 'polypeptide(L)'
;LVLLMDMTLQRNLEKVRRDFVANVSHELRSPLTSLAGFIETILDNDIQDQETLLRFLKIMDEEAKRMSRLIDDLLSLSRVEVDEHIVPSETVPLMEVV
;
A
#
# COMPACT_ATOMS: atom_id res chain seq x y z
N LEU A 1 20.71 -6.87 42.70
CA LEU A 1 20.53 -5.60 41.94
C LEU A 1 19.42 -5.85 40.93
N VAL A 2 18.37 -5.01 40.88
CA VAL A 2 17.25 -5.14 39.94
C VAL A 2 17.14 -3.83 39.16
N LEU A 3 17.06 -3.92 37.83
CA LEU A 3 16.91 -2.79 36.91
C LEU A 3 15.51 -2.84 36.30
N LEU A 4 14.78 -1.73 36.37
CA LEU A 4 13.47 -1.53 35.78
C LEU A 4 13.60 -0.44 34.70
N MET A 5 13.31 -0.78 33.46
CA MET A 5 13.31 0.15 32.33
C MET A 5 11.92 0.16 31.69
N ASP A 6 11.35 1.35 31.50
CA ASP A 6 10.10 1.51 30.77
C ASP A 6 10.37 1.41 29.25
N MET A 7 9.87 0.33 28.64
CA MET A 7 10.00 0.04 27.21
C MET A 7 8.66 0.16 26.48
N THR A 8 7.65 0.77 27.10
CA THR A 8 6.26 0.78 26.59
C THR A 8 6.17 1.45 25.22
N LEU A 9 6.80 2.61 25.06
CA LEU A 9 6.82 3.35 23.78
C LEU A 9 7.45 2.51 22.66
N GLN A 10 8.61 1.91 22.92
CA GLN A 10 9.36 1.14 21.92
C GLN A 10 8.60 -0.11 21.49
N ARG A 11 7.96 -0.81 22.44
CA ARG A 11 7.09 -1.97 22.16
C ARG A 11 5.85 -1.58 21.36
N ASN A 12 5.25 -0.42 21.65
CA ASN A 12 4.10 0.06 20.91
C ASN A 12 4.47 0.42 19.46
N LEU A 13 5.59 1.10 19.25
CA LEU A 13 6.10 1.42 17.91
C LEU A 13 6.41 0.15 17.10
N GLU A 14 7.08 -0.84 17.72
CA GLU A 14 7.32 -2.13 17.07
C GLU A 14 6.01 -2.84 16.69
N LYS A 15 5.00 -2.79 17.56
CA LYS A 15 3.69 -3.39 17.29
C LYS A 15 3.02 -2.71 16.11
N VAL A 16 2.94 -1.38 16.10
CA VAL A 16 2.37 -0.60 15.00
C VAL A 16 3.06 -0.93 13.68
N ARG A 17 4.40 -0.98 13.68
CA ARG A 17 5.16 -1.36 12.48
C ARG A 17 4.83 -2.77 11.99
N ARG A 18 4.72 -3.76 12.89
CA ARG A 18 4.36 -5.14 12.50
C ARG A 18 2.94 -5.22 11.95
N ASP A 19 1.98 -4.59 12.61
CA ASP A 19 0.59 -4.55 12.19
C ASP A 19 0.46 -3.88 10.82
N PHE A 20 1.20 -2.79 10.58
CA PHE A 20 1.28 -2.14 9.28
C PHE A 20 1.77 -3.07 8.17
N VAL A 21 2.92 -3.74 8.37
CA VAL A 21 3.48 -4.67 7.39
C VAL A 21 2.53 -5.82 7.10
N ALA A 22 1.86 -6.36 8.13
CA ALA A 22 0.87 -7.41 7.96
C ALA A 22 -0.32 -6.91 7.11
N ASN A 23 -0.87 -5.75 7.42
CA ASN A 23 -2.00 -5.17 6.69
C ASN A 23 -1.67 -4.94 5.21
N VAL A 24 -0.51 -4.33 4.92
CA VAL A 24 -0.06 -4.13 3.53
C VAL A 24 0.07 -5.47 2.79
N SER A 25 0.67 -6.46 3.45
CA SER A 25 0.86 -7.79 2.86
C SER A 25 -0.49 -8.45 2.53
N HIS A 26 -1.50 -8.28 3.38
CA HIS A 26 -2.85 -8.77 3.12
C HIS A 26 -3.53 -8.01 1.97
N GLU A 27 -3.42 -6.68 1.95
CA GLU A 27 -4.01 -5.82 0.93
C GLU A 27 -3.40 -6.01 -0.47
N LEU A 28 -2.14 -6.44 -0.55
CA LEU A 28 -1.46 -6.82 -1.79
C LEU A 28 -1.76 -8.26 -2.22
N ARG A 29 -2.01 -9.18 -1.27
CA ARG A 29 -2.30 -10.59 -1.59
C ARG A 29 -3.61 -10.74 -2.37
N SER A 30 -4.67 -10.06 -1.93
CA SER A 30 -5.98 -10.11 -2.58
C SER A 30 -5.95 -9.75 -4.09
N PRO A 31 -5.44 -8.57 -4.52
CA PRO A 31 -5.38 -8.20 -5.92
C PRO A 31 -4.47 -9.15 -6.72
N LEU A 32 -3.35 -9.59 -6.14
CA LEU A 32 -2.45 -10.54 -6.80
C LEU A 32 -3.11 -11.90 -7.04
N THR A 33 -3.88 -12.41 -6.08
CA THR A 33 -4.65 -13.65 -6.24
C THR A 33 -5.70 -13.51 -7.33
N SER A 34 -6.40 -12.38 -7.39
CA SER A 34 -7.38 -12.12 -8.46
C SER A 34 -6.71 -12.08 -9.83
N LEU A 35 -5.58 -11.39 -9.95
CA LEU A 35 -4.82 -11.26 -11.18
C LEU A 35 -4.32 -12.62 -11.68
N ALA A 36 -3.78 -13.45 -10.77
CA ALA A 36 -3.35 -14.82 -11.08
C ALA A 36 -4.51 -15.68 -11.60
N GLY A 37 -5.68 -15.63 -10.95
CA GLY A 37 -6.85 -16.40 -11.36
C GLY A 37 -7.40 -15.99 -12.75
N PHE A 38 -7.36 -14.70 -13.09
CA PHE A 38 -7.73 -14.26 -14.44
C PHE A 38 -6.71 -14.71 -15.48
N ILE A 39 -5.41 -14.65 -15.17
CA ILE A 39 -4.37 -15.17 -16.06
C ILE A 39 -4.57 -16.68 -16.30
N GLU A 40 -4.75 -17.47 -15.25
CA GLU A 40 -5.04 -18.91 -15.36
C GLU A 40 -6.28 -19.15 -16.23
N THR A 41 -7.36 -18.38 -15.99
CA THR A 41 -8.59 -18.50 -16.79
C THR A 41 -8.35 -18.24 -18.28
N ILE A 42 -7.54 -17.23 -18.63
CA ILE A 42 -7.22 -16.89 -20.03
C ILE A 42 -6.30 -17.92 -20.67
N LEU A 43 -5.36 -18.49 -19.91
CA LEU A 43 -4.41 -19.49 -20.42
C LEU A 43 -5.04 -20.87 -20.61
N ASP A 44 -5.89 -21.29 -19.66
CA ASP A 44 -6.48 -22.63 -19.63
C ASP A 44 -7.76 -22.75 -20.44
N ASN A 45 -8.53 -21.66 -20.54
CA ASN A 45 -9.72 -21.62 -21.38
C ASN A 45 -9.34 -20.87 -22.65
N ASP A 46 -9.46 -21.53 -23.79
CA ASP A 46 -9.29 -20.91 -25.10
C ASP A 46 -10.43 -19.88 -25.33
N ILE A 47 -10.28 -18.69 -24.74
CA ILE A 47 -11.31 -17.64 -24.77
C ILE A 47 -11.39 -17.08 -26.19
N GLN A 48 -12.35 -17.59 -26.95
CA GLN A 48 -12.66 -17.12 -28.31
C GLN A 48 -13.48 -15.83 -28.32
N ASP A 49 -14.14 -15.49 -27.21
CA ASP A 49 -14.93 -14.27 -27.09
C ASP A 49 -14.04 -13.06 -26.72
N GLN A 50 -13.83 -12.18 -27.69
CA GLN A 50 -13.01 -10.98 -27.52
C GLN A 50 -13.56 -10.03 -26.45
N GLU A 51 -14.89 -9.97 -26.27
CA GLU A 51 -15.51 -9.09 -25.26
C GLU A 51 -15.14 -9.55 -23.84
N THR A 52 -15.23 -10.86 -23.58
CA THR A 52 -14.81 -11.45 -22.31
C THR A 52 -13.33 -11.28 -22.04
N LEU A 53 -12.47 -11.50 -23.05
CA LEU A 53 -11.03 -11.27 -22.90
C LEU A 53 -10.72 -9.82 -22.51
N LEU A 54 -11.32 -8.85 -23.20
CA LEU A 54 -11.16 -7.42 -22.88
C LEU A 54 -11.63 -7.08 -21.47
N ARG A 55 -12.74 -7.69 -21.01
CA ARG A 55 -13.24 -7.52 -19.65
C ARG A 55 -12.24 -8.03 -18.61
N PHE A 56 -11.66 -9.22 -18.81
CA PHE A 56 -10.65 -9.75 -17.89
C PHE A 56 -9.39 -8.90 -17.86
N LEU A 57 -8.87 -8.49 -19.02
CA LEU A 57 -7.72 -7.60 -19.11
C LEU A 57 -7.95 -6.26 -18.39
N LYS A 58 -9.17 -5.72 -18.48
CA LYS A 58 -9.53 -4.49 -17.77
C LYS A 58 -9.51 -4.66 -16.25
N ILE A 59 -10.06 -5.76 -15.74
CA ILE A 59 -10.03 -6.05 -14.29
C ILE A 59 -8.59 -6.22 -13.82
N MET A 60 -7.76 -6.95 -14.59
CA MET A 60 -6.34 -7.11 -14.28
C MET A 60 -5.57 -5.78 -14.23
N ASP A 61 -5.84 -4.86 -15.17
CA ASP A 61 -5.25 -3.52 -15.18
C ASP A 61 -5.69 -2.69 -13.96
N GLU A 62 -6.96 -2.77 -13.57
CA GLU A 62 -7.48 -2.09 -12.38
C GLU A 62 -6.79 -2.59 -11.09
N GLU A 63 -6.62 -3.91 -10.94
CA GLU A 63 -5.92 -4.50 -9.78
C GLU A 63 -4.43 -4.18 -9.77
N ALA A 64 -3.77 -4.20 -10.93
CA ALA A 64 -2.37 -3.79 -11.04
C ALA A 64 -2.17 -2.32 -10.64
N LYS A 65 -3.05 -1.42 -11.09
CA LYS A 65 -3.03 0.00 -10.70
C LYS A 65 -3.32 0.18 -9.22
N ARG A 66 -4.23 -0.61 -8.64
CA ARG A 66 -4.49 -0.61 -7.19
C ARG A 66 -3.24 -0.98 -6.40
N MET A 67 -2.54 -2.04 -6.79
CA MET A 67 -1.28 -2.43 -6.17
C MET A 67 -0.21 -1.35 -6.30
N SER A 68 -0.08 -0.72 -7.48
CA SER A 68 0.88 0.38 -7.68
C SER A 68 0.63 1.53 -6.70
N ARG A 69 -0.63 1.98 -6.57
CA ARG A 69 -0.99 3.05 -5.61
C ARG A 69 -0.66 2.68 -4.17
N LEU A 70 -0.95 1.45 -3.75
CA LEU A 70 -0.60 0.98 -2.40
C LEU A 70 0.91 1.00 -2.15
N ILE A 71 1.72 0.66 -3.16
CA ILE A 71 3.18 0.72 -3.08
C ILE A 71 3.66 2.18 -3.02
N ASP A 72 3.09 3.05 -3.85
CA ASP A 72 3.44 4.48 -3.87
C ASP A 72 3.10 5.17 -2.54
N ASP A 73 1.96 4.84 -1.94
CA ASP A 73 1.56 5.31 -0.61
C ASP A 73 2.54 4.84 0.47
N LEU A 74 3.02 3.59 0.37
CA LEU A 74 4.03 3.05 1.27
C LEU A 74 5.37 3.77 1.17
N LEU A 75 5.83 4.01 -0.05
CA LEU A 75 7.08 4.72 -0.32
C LEU A 75 6.98 6.18 0.15
N SER A 76 5.79 6.79 0.02
CA SER A 76 5.53 8.15 0.49
C SER A 76 5.58 8.22 2.02
N LEU A 77 4.94 7.29 2.73
CA LEU A 77 5.02 7.19 4.19
C LEU A 77 6.46 6.97 4.67
N SER A 78 7.21 6.09 4.00
CA SER A 78 8.62 5.84 4.33
C SER A 78 9.51 7.08 4.15
N ARG A 79 9.17 8.01 3.25
CA ARG A 79 9.91 9.28 3.11
C ARG A 79 9.56 10.26 4.22
N VAL A 80 8.28 10.38 4.57
CA VAL A 80 7.82 11.26 5.65
C VAL A 80 8.45 10.87 7.00
N GLU A 81 8.58 9.57 7.31
CA GLU A 81 9.28 9.12 8.53
C GLU A 81 10.77 9.51 8.55
N VAL A 82 11.41 9.72 7.39
CA VAL A 82 12.82 10.14 7.29
C VAL A 82 12.95 11.67 7.39
N ASP A 83 11.98 12.42 6.87
CA ASP A 83 11.96 13.88 6.82
C ASP A 83 11.20 14.55 7.99
N GLU A 84 10.80 13.79 9.01
CA GLU A 84 9.97 14.20 10.17
C GLU A 84 10.48 15.42 10.96
N HIS A 85 11.65 16.00 10.62
CA HIS A 85 12.27 17.12 11.32
C HIS A 85 12.35 18.43 10.52
N ILE A 86 11.70 18.56 9.36
CA ILE A 86 11.68 19.83 8.61
C ILE A 86 10.44 20.64 8.99
N VAL A 87 10.59 21.51 9.98
CA VAL A 87 9.55 22.48 10.35
C VAL A 87 9.52 23.59 9.29
N PRO A 88 8.36 23.91 8.66
CA PRO A 88 8.27 25.04 7.76
C PRO A 88 8.65 26.33 8.48
N SER A 89 9.65 27.05 7.97
CA SER A 89 10.18 28.28 8.60
C SER A 89 9.53 29.57 8.08
N GLU A 90 8.73 29.47 7.01
CA GLU A 90 8.09 30.62 6.37
C GLU A 90 6.69 30.88 6.92
N THR A 91 6.39 32.16 7.14
CA THR A 91 5.05 32.62 7.49
C THR A 91 4.26 32.89 6.21
N VAL A 92 3.14 32.20 6.02
CA VAL A 92 2.32 32.31 4.81
C VAL A 92 0.93 32.86 5.18
N PRO A 93 0.43 33.93 4.53
CA PRO A 93 -0.88 34.48 4.80
C PRO A 93 -1.99 33.51 4.36
N LEU A 94 -2.79 33.04 5.32
CA LEU A 94 -3.87 32.06 5.11
C LEU A 94 -5.02 32.56 4.19
N MET A 95 -5.12 33.87 3.95
CA MET A 95 -6.20 34.46 3.14
C MET A 95 -6.08 34.19 1.62
N GLU A 96 -4.96 33.65 1.15
CA GLU A 96 -4.76 33.30 -0.28
C GLU A 96 -4.92 31.80 -0.58
N VAL A 97 -5.22 30.97 0.43
CA VAL A 97 -5.25 29.49 0.31
C VAL A 97 -6.68 28.95 0.14
N VAL A 98 -7.67 29.80 -0.14
CA VAL A 98 -9.08 29.40 -0.40
C VAL A 98 -9.54 29.88 -1.76
#